data_AF-A0A356KKK8-F1
#
_entry.id   AF-A0A356KKK8-F1
#
_cell.length_a   1.000
_cell.length_b   1.000
_cell.length_c   1.000
_cell.angle_alpha   90.00
_cell.angle_beta   90.00
_cell.angle_gamma   90.00
#
_symmetry.space_group_name_H-M   'P 1'
#
loop_
_entity.id
_entity.type
_entity.pdbx_description
1 polymer ?
#
loop_
_entity_poly.entity_id
_entity_poly.type
_entity_poly.pdbx_seq_one_letter_code
_entity_poly.pdbx_strand_id
1 'polypeptide(L)'
;MKDRKTHEADHQGPTRTCPACGVTQHAECYDEHGCTTLGCKQQGQPQPAQDAPDASDERPSRRKHLLAGAALAGASALAAVAVPAFLEARQHGAESSAIGALKAISAAQSLFRQGDLDQDGVLDYGTLSELAQAGLLEEEVARGLKRDYEFIVQPGSSPEFTWWAIARPAEESEEPRRNFFVNHTGVIYYTVEAGEGICPCDVDPFGNANPAWACIG
;
A
#
# COMPACT_ATOMS: atom_id res chain seq x y z
N MET A 1 -36.87 -13.15 2.71
CA MET A 1 -36.17 -12.29 3.69
C MET A 1 -35.68 -13.19 4.81
N LYS A 2 -34.44 -13.64 4.72
CA LYS A 2 -33.75 -14.40 5.77
C LYS A 2 -32.74 -13.44 6.36
N ASP A 3 -32.76 -13.28 7.68
CA ASP A 3 -31.90 -12.41 8.45
C ASP A 3 -30.43 -12.67 8.12
N ARG A 4 -29.82 -11.78 7.36
CA ARG A 4 -28.37 -11.73 7.17
C ARG A 4 -27.83 -10.99 8.38
N LYS A 5 -27.53 -11.73 9.46
CA LYS A 5 -26.69 -11.23 10.55
C LYS A 5 -25.43 -10.65 9.89
N THR A 6 -25.28 -9.34 9.97
CA THR A 6 -24.02 -8.66 9.71
C THR A 6 -23.01 -9.25 10.68
N HIS A 7 -22.03 -9.98 10.14
CA HIS A 7 -20.81 -10.29 10.87
C HIS A 7 -20.04 -8.97 10.98
N GLU A 8 -20.45 -8.15 11.93
CA GLU A 8 -19.62 -7.11 12.51
C GLU A 8 -18.69 -7.88 13.45
N ALA A 9 -17.69 -8.53 12.87
CA ALA A 9 -16.64 -9.17 13.62
C ALA A 9 -15.82 -8.05 14.23
N ASP A 10 -15.75 -8.03 15.55
CA ASP A 10 -14.89 -7.14 16.31
C ASP A 10 -13.44 -7.43 15.90
N HIS A 11 -12.89 -6.63 14.97
CA HIS A 11 -11.56 -6.80 14.38
C HIS A 11 -10.43 -6.50 15.38
N GLN A 12 -10.73 -6.30 16.66
CA GLN A 12 -9.77 -6.15 17.75
C GLN A 12 -9.14 -7.48 18.22
N GLY A 13 -9.15 -8.50 17.35
CA GLY A 13 -8.49 -9.77 17.60
C GLY A 13 -6.96 -9.63 17.72
N PRO A 14 -6.29 -10.55 18.43
CA PRO A 14 -4.83 -10.55 18.52
C PRO A 14 -4.21 -10.59 17.11
N THR A 15 -3.17 -9.80 16.88
CA THR A 15 -2.38 -9.85 15.64
C THR A 15 -1.15 -10.72 15.82
N ARG A 16 -0.60 -11.23 14.72
CA ARG A 16 0.68 -11.93 14.66
C ARG A 16 1.53 -11.37 13.53
N THR A 17 2.78 -11.10 13.87
CA THR A 17 3.81 -10.73 12.91
C THR A 17 4.48 -11.98 12.36
N CYS A 18 4.50 -12.12 11.04
CA CYS A 18 5.20 -13.21 10.40
C CYS A 18 6.71 -13.08 10.66
N PRO A 19 7.39 -14.10 11.22
CA PRO A 19 8.81 -14.03 11.51
C PRO A 19 9.70 -14.00 10.26
N ALA A 20 9.17 -14.36 9.09
CA ALA A 20 9.93 -14.42 7.83
C ALA A 20 9.90 -13.10 7.04
N CYS A 21 8.76 -12.41 6.98
CA CYS A 21 8.64 -11.14 6.23
C CYS A 21 8.33 -9.91 7.09
N GLY A 22 8.07 -10.08 8.39
CA GLY A 22 7.72 -8.97 9.28
C GLY A 22 6.30 -8.42 9.10
N VAL A 23 5.47 -8.98 8.21
CA VAL A 23 4.08 -8.54 8.01
C VAL A 23 3.22 -8.94 9.20
N THR A 24 2.49 -7.98 9.76
CA THR A 24 1.52 -8.21 10.82
C THR A 24 0.13 -8.44 10.23
N GLN A 25 -0.51 -9.55 10.64
CA GLN A 25 -1.85 -9.95 10.21
C GLN A 25 -2.66 -10.47 11.41
N HIS A 26 -3.98 -10.55 11.31
CA HIS A 26 -4.80 -11.11 12.40
C HIS A 26 -4.37 -12.55 12.69
N ALA A 27 -4.26 -12.89 13.98
CA ALA A 27 -3.77 -14.20 14.43
C ALA A 27 -4.64 -15.34 13.90
N GLU A 28 -5.96 -15.12 13.78
CA GLU A 28 -6.88 -16.09 13.20
C GLU A 28 -6.56 -16.38 11.72
N CYS A 29 -6.33 -15.34 10.91
CA CYS A 29 -5.91 -15.50 9.51
C CYS A 29 -4.54 -16.16 9.42
N TYR A 30 -3.62 -15.83 10.33
CA TYR A 30 -2.30 -16.45 10.41
C TYR A 30 -2.37 -17.94 10.78
N ASP A 31 -3.23 -18.30 11.73
CA ASP A 31 -3.39 -19.67 12.19
C ASP A 31 -4.08 -20.55 11.13
N GLU A 32 -5.03 -20.00 10.37
CA GLU A 32 -5.76 -20.73 9.34
C GLU A 32 -4.98 -20.86 8.02
N HIS A 33 -4.31 -19.79 7.58
CA HIS A 33 -3.71 -19.73 6.25
C HIS A 33 -2.17 -19.63 6.26
N GLY A 34 -1.57 -19.44 7.43
CA GLY A 34 -0.16 -19.06 7.56
C GLY A 34 0.04 -17.59 7.14
N CYS A 35 1.31 -17.22 6.92
CA CYS A 35 1.61 -15.92 6.33
C CYS A 35 1.06 -15.87 4.89
N THR A 36 0.12 -14.97 4.64
CA THR A 36 -0.55 -14.84 3.33
C THR A 36 0.31 -14.12 2.30
N THR A 37 1.43 -13.52 2.72
CA THR A 37 2.43 -12.97 1.80
C THR A 37 3.12 -14.13 1.06
N LEU A 38 2.74 -14.34 -0.21
CA LEU A 38 3.41 -15.28 -1.11
C LEU A 38 4.92 -14.98 -1.11
N GLY A 39 5.70 -15.95 -0.62
CA GLY A 39 7.15 -15.84 -0.37
C GLY A 39 7.59 -16.45 0.97
N CYS A 40 6.77 -16.33 2.02
CA CYS A 40 7.15 -16.85 3.35
C CYS A 40 7.10 -18.38 3.47
N LYS A 41 6.20 -19.06 2.73
CA LYS A 41 6.18 -20.54 2.70
C LYS A 41 7.39 -21.13 1.97
N GLN A 42 8.10 -20.36 1.14
CA GLN A 42 9.24 -20.84 0.35
C GLN A 42 10.61 -20.54 0.99
N GLN A 43 10.69 -19.61 1.94
CA GLN A 43 11.98 -19.21 2.55
C GLN A 43 12.22 -19.92 3.87
N GLY A 44 12.48 -21.23 3.79
CA GLY A 44 13.06 -22.03 4.87
C GLY A 44 14.56 -21.78 5.07
N GLN A 45 15.08 -20.56 4.85
CA GLN A 45 16.47 -20.23 5.17
C GLN A 45 16.57 -18.86 5.85
N PRO A 46 17.19 -18.78 7.05
CA PRO A 46 17.47 -17.52 7.70
C PRO A 46 18.45 -16.70 6.86
N GLN A 47 18.07 -15.46 6.52
CA GLN A 47 19.01 -14.51 5.94
C GLN A 47 20.08 -14.16 6.98
N PRO A 48 21.38 -14.17 6.61
CA PRO A 48 22.43 -13.70 7.49
C PRO A 48 22.29 -12.20 7.74
N ALA A 49 22.50 -11.80 9.00
CA ALA A 49 22.47 -10.43 9.46
C ALA A 49 23.32 -9.52 8.57
N GLN A 50 22.71 -8.47 8.04
CA GLN A 50 23.43 -7.41 7.33
C GLN A 50 24.04 -6.48 8.37
N ASP A 51 25.36 -6.48 8.44
CA ASP A 51 26.16 -5.62 9.29
C ASP A 51 25.96 -4.14 8.91
N ALA A 52 25.70 -3.32 9.94
CA ALA A 52 25.52 -1.89 9.84
C ALA A 52 26.81 -1.19 9.32
N PRO A 53 26.71 -0.20 8.42
CA PRO A 53 27.87 0.61 8.07
C PRO A 53 28.26 1.53 9.22
N ASP A 54 29.55 1.43 9.55
CA ASP A 54 30.31 2.24 10.50
C ASP A 54 30.24 3.73 10.15
N ALA A 55 29.79 4.52 11.13
CA ALA A 55 29.63 5.96 11.04
C ALA A 55 30.93 6.63 11.53
N SER A 56 31.80 6.99 10.58
CA SER A 56 32.94 7.83 10.86
C SER A 56 33.05 9.02 9.88
N ASP A 57 32.75 10.19 10.43
CA ASP A 57 33.69 11.30 10.58
C ASP A 57 33.72 12.49 9.59
N GLU A 58 33.64 13.65 10.25
CA GLU A 58 33.88 15.07 9.97
C GLU A 58 33.99 15.69 8.56
N ARG A 59 33.28 16.82 8.40
CA ARG A 59 33.93 18.13 8.12
C ARG A 59 33.03 19.34 8.42
N PRO A 60 33.51 20.35 9.18
CA PRO A 60 32.86 21.64 9.29
C PRO A 60 33.46 22.65 8.30
N SER A 61 32.60 23.40 7.59
CA SER A 61 33.02 24.59 6.83
C SER A 61 32.21 25.81 7.28
N ARG A 62 32.83 26.59 8.16
CA ARG A 62 32.39 27.94 8.52
C ARG A 62 32.53 28.87 7.32
N ARG A 63 31.43 29.50 6.92
CA ARG A 63 31.48 30.88 6.41
C ARG A 63 30.42 31.72 7.09
N LYS A 64 30.90 32.60 7.98
CA LYS A 64 30.19 33.77 8.50
C LYS A 64 30.09 34.81 7.38
N HIS A 65 29.07 35.67 7.44
CA HIS A 65 28.88 37.05 6.93
C HIS A 65 27.43 37.16 6.45
N LEU A 66 26.64 38.21 6.69
CA LEU A 66 26.70 39.41 7.53
C LEU A 66 25.25 39.95 7.49
N LEU A 67 24.72 40.30 8.66
CA LEU A 67 23.73 41.36 8.95
C LEU A 67 22.84 41.91 7.81
N ALA A 68 21.53 41.76 7.98
CA ALA A 68 20.57 42.83 7.71
C ALA A 68 19.33 42.64 8.60
N GLY A 69 19.24 43.46 9.65
CA GLY A 69 18.00 43.60 10.43
C GLY A 69 17.05 44.56 9.73
N ALA A 70 15.74 44.27 9.79
CA ALA A 70 14.67 45.26 9.91
C ALA A 70 13.30 44.59 10.04
N ALA A 71 12.52 45.06 11.02
CA ALA A 71 11.06 44.97 11.14
C ALA A 71 10.42 43.62 11.51
N LEU A 72 10.50 43.28 12.81
CA LEU A 72 9.40 42.59 13.50
C LEU A 72 8.31 43.63 13.83
N ALA A 73 7.19 43.62 13.11
CA ALA A 73 5.86 44.00 13.62
C ALA A 73 4.81 43.87 12.51
N GLY A 74 3.95 42.86 12.58
CA GLY A 74 2.68 42.85 11.85
C GLY A 74 2.41 41.67 10.91
N ALA A 75 2.62 40.43 11.34
CA ALA A 75 2.10 39.26 10.60
C ALA A 75 1.66 38.11 11.55
N SER A 76 1.04 38.42 12.68
CA SER A 76 0.65 37.42 13.69
C SER A 76 -0.87 37.22 13.76
N ALA A 77 -1.51 36.90 12.62
CA ALA A 77 -2.91 36.48 12.60
C ALA A 77 -3.30 35.56 11.41
N LEU A 78 -2.56 35.54 10.30
CA LEU A 78 -2.93 34.75 9.12
C LEU A 78 -2.34 33.34 9.08
N ALA A 79 -1.41 32.99 9.99
CA ALA A 79 -0.80 31.66 10.01
C ALA A 79 -1.75 30.55 10.51
N ALA A 80 -2.79 30.88 11.29
CA ALA A 80 -3.67 29.87 11.89
C ALA A 80 -4.65 29.22 10.91
N VAL A 81 -5.03 29.92 9.83
CA VAL A 81 -5.97 29.40 8.81
C VAL A 81 -5.25 28.54 7.76
N ALA A 82 -3.93 28.68 7.62
CA ALA A 82 -3.15 27.98 6.59
C ALA A 82 -2.80 26.52 6.95
N VAL A 83 -2.79 26.17 8.25
CA VAL A 83 -2.40 24.83 8.71
C VAL A 83 -3.42 23.75 8.32
N PRO A 84 -4.75 23.92 8.54
CA PRO A 84 -5.73 22.89 8.18
C PRO A 84 -5.80 22.62 6.66
N ALA A 85 -5.78 23.67 5.84
CA ALA A 85 -5.82 23.54 4.38
C ALA A 85 -4.60 22.78 3.81
N PHE A 86 -3.46 22.82 4.50
CA PHE A 86 -2.27 22.08 4.10
C PHE A 86 -2.39 20.57 4.37
N LEU A 87 -3.06 20.17 5.47
CA LEU A 87 -3.28 18.76 5.80
C LEU A 87 -4.26 18.12 4.81
N GLU A 88 -5.39 18.77 4.53
CA GLU A 88 -6.36 18.30 3.53
C GLU A 88 -5.71 18.16 2.14
N ALA A 89 -4.90 19.15 1.73
CA ALA A 89 -4.19 19.10 0.46
C ALA A 89 -3.18 17.94 0.39
N ARG A 90 -2.49 17.63 1.50
CA ARG A 90 -1.59 16.46 1.59
C ARG A 90 -2.36 15.15 1.47
N GLN A 91 -3.49 15.02 2.18
CA GLN A 91 -4.34 13.84 2.13
C GLN A 91 -4.84 13.58 0.71
N HIS A 92 -5.43 14.58 0.06
CA HIS A 92 -5.89 14.45 -1.32
C HIS A 92 -4.75 14.14 -2.30
N GLY A 93 -3.55 14.68 -2.06
CA GLY A 93 -2.37 14.38 -2.86
C GLY A 93 -1.90 12.94 -2.72
N ALA A 94 -1.93 12.38 -1.51
CA ALA A 94 -1.59 10.98 -1.24
C ALA A 94 -2.63 10.03 -1.87
N GLU A 95 -3.92 10.29 -1.67
CA GLU A 95 -5.01 9.51 -2.27
C GLU A 95 -4.96 9.52 -3.81
N SER A 96 -4.72 10.70 -4.41
CA SER A 96 -4.59 10.81 -5.86
C SER A 96 -3.39 10.01 -6.39
N SER A 97 -2.29 10.00 -5.63
CA SER A 97 -1.11 9.19 -5.94
C SER A 97 -1.40 7.69 -5.84
N ALA A 98 -2.17 7.27 -4.84
CA ALA A 98 -2.59 5.88 -4.69
C ALA A 98 -3.47 5.41 -5.86
N ILE A 99 -4.48 6.21 -6.23
CA ILE A 99 -5.32 5.95 -7.40
C ILE A 99 -4.46 5.87 -8.69
N GLY A 100 -3.51 6.79 -8.85
CA GLY A 100 -2.58 6.78 -9.98
C GLY A 100 -1.73 5.51 -10.05
N ALA A 101 -1.20 5.06 -8.90
CA ALA A 101 -0.45 3.82 -8.79
C ALA A 101 -1.31 2.59 -9.12
N LEU A 102 -2.57 2.51 -8.65
CA LEU A 102 -3.48 1.42 -9.00
C LEU A 102 -3.80 1.35 -10.50
N LYS A 103 -3.91 2.50 -11.18
CA LYS A 103 -4.04 2.57 -12.64
C LYS A 103 -2.78 2.06 -13.35
N ALA A 104 -1.59 2.43 -12.85
CA ALA A 104 -0.32 1.94 -13.37
C ALA A 104 -0.19 0.42 -13.18
N ILE A 105 -0.57 -0.11 -12.01
CA ILE A 105 -0.63 -1.56 -11.74
C ILE A 105 -1.58 -2.25 -12.73
N SER A 106 -2.76 -1.69 -12.99
CA SER A 106 -3.72 -2.27 -13.94
C SER A 106 -3.14 -2.37 -15.37
N ALA A 107 -2.41 -1.35 -15.80
CA ALA A 107 -1.71 -1.36 -17.08
C ALA A 107 -0.55 -2.37 -17.10
N ALA A 108 0.25 -2.40 -16.03
CA ALA A 108 1.36 -3.34 -15.86
C ALA A 108 0.86 -4.80 -15.92
N GLN A 109 -0.24 -5.11 -15.25
CA GLN A 109 -0.88 -6.44 -15.29
C GLN A 109 -1.25 -6.86 -16.71
N SER A 110 -1.79 -5.94 -17.51
CA SER A 110 -2.14 -6.21 -18.91
C SER A 110 -0.91 -6.49 -19.77
N LEU A 111 0.17 -5.74 -19.55
CA LEU A 111 1.44 -5.93 -20.28
C LEU A 111 2.15 -7.22 -19.86
N PHE A 112 2.19 -7.52 -18.57
CA PHE A 112 2.78 -8.74 -18.02
C PHE A 112 2.15 -9.97 -18.64
N ARG A 113 0.82 -10.05 -18.57
CA ARG A 113 0.04 -11.15 -19.12
C ARG A 113 0.15 -11.27 -20.64
N GLN A 114 0.08 -10.15 -21.37
CA GLN A 114 0.17 -10.18 -22.83
C GLN A 114 1.57 -10.61 -23.30
N GLY A 115 2.59 -10.26 -22.53
CA GLY A 115 3.99 -10.51 -22.86
C GLY A 115 4.53 -11.86 -22.40
N ASP A 116 3.81 -12.60 -21.54
CA ASP A 116 4.35 -13.79 -20.87
C ASP A 116 5.73 -13.44 -20.26
N LEU A 117 5.74 -12.39 -19.43
CA LEU A 117 6.99 -11.73 -19.02
C LEU A 117 7.79 -12.53 -17.99
N ASP A 118 7.19 -13.54 -17.37
CA ASP A 118 7.84 -14.60 -16.59
C ASP A 118 8.26 -15.81 -17.43
N GLN A 119 7.81 -15.89 -18.69
CA GLN A 119 8.26 -16.85 -19.72
C GLN A 119 7.95 -18.31 -19.36
N ASP A 120 6.82 -18.55 -18.70
CA ASP A 120 6.41 -19.89 -18.29
C ASP A 120 5.49 -20.58 -19.32
N GLY A 121 5.06 -19.83 -20.34
CA GLY A 121 4.17 -20.30 -21.41
C GLY A 121 2.68 -20.20 -21.07
N VAL A 122 2.32 -19.56 -19.96
CA VAL A 122 0.97 -19.32 -19.48
C VAL A 122 0.72 -17.81 -19.46
N LEU A 123 -0.44 -17.38 -19.98
CA LEU A 123 -0.80 -15.96 -19.99
C LEU A 123 -1.55 -15.60 -18.70
N ASP A 124 -0.81 -15.41 -17.62
CA ASP A 124 -1.35 -15.05 -16.31
C ASP A 124 -0.97 -13.63 -15.83
N TYR A 125 -1.64 -13.20 -14.77
CA TYR A 125 -1.39 -11.95 -14.09
C TYR A 125 -0.35 -12.15 -12.99
N GLY A 126 0.54 -11.19 -12.82
CA GLY A 126 1.66 -11.28 -11.89
C GLY A 126 1.36 -10.78 -10.48
N THR A 127 2.20 -11.19 -9.53
CA THR A 127 2.35 -10.59 -8.21
C THR A 127 3.06 -9.23 -8.30
N LEU A 128 3.03 -8.44 -7.22
CA LEU A 128 3.76 -7.17 -7.18
C LEU A 128 5.27 -7.34 -7.49
N SER A 129 5.89 -8.42 -7.00
CA SER A 129 7.31 -8.68 -7.21
C SER A 129 7.63 -9.00 -8.68
N GLU A 130 6.78 -9.78 -9.34
CA GLU A 130 6.96 -10.10 -10.77
C GLU A 130 6.80 -8.87 -11.65
N LEU A 131 5.80 -8.01 -11.36
CA LEU A 131 5.64 -6.73 -12.06
C LEU A 131 6.85 -5.81 -11.86
N ALA A 132 7.43 -5.80 -10.65
CA ALA A 132 8.65 -5.06 -10.34
C ALA A 132 9.87 -5.62 -11.10
N GLN A 133 10.05 -6.94 -11.11
CA GLN A 133 11.15 -7.60 -11.83
C GLN A 133 11.07 -7.38 -13.34
N ALA A 134 9.84 -7.33 -13.89
CA ALA A 134 9.59 -7.00 -15.28
C ALA A 134 9.81 -5.49 -15.61
N GLY A 135 10.10 -4.65 -14.61
CA GLY A 135 10.36 -3.22 -14.81
C GLY A 135 9.11 -2.42 -15.24
N LEU A 136 7.91 -2.92 -14.94
CA LEU A 136 6.65 -2.30 -15.35
C LEU A 136 6.12 -1.26 -14.35
N LEU A 137 6.72 -1.17 -13.17
CA LEU A 137 6.30 -0.30 -12.08
C LEU A 137 7.41 0.69 -11.70
N GLU A 138 7.01 1.85 -11.20
CA GLU A 138 7.92 2.78 -10.54
C GLU A 138 8.49 2.16 -9.27
N GLU A 139 9.73 2.50 -8.95
CA GLU A 139 10.48 1.91 -7.83
C GLU A 139 9.74 1.96 -6.48
N GLU A 140 9.06 3.07 -6.18
CA GLU A 140 8.26 3.21 -4.97
C GLU A 140 7.12 2.18 -4.92
N VAL A 141 6.30 2.13 -5.99
CA VAL A 141 5.17 1.19 -6.10
C VAL A 141 5.67 -0.26 -6.11
N ALA A 142 6.78 -0.53 -6.81
CA ALA A 142 7.43 -1.84 -6.87
C ALA A 142 7.87 -2.35 -5.49
N ARG A 143 8.25 -1.45 -4.57
CA ARG A 143 8.54 -1.76 -3.16
C ARG A 143 7.28 -1.91 -2.30
N GLY A 144 6.10 -1.73 -2.88
CA GLY A 144 4.82 -1.77 -2.18
C GLY A 144 4.51 -0.51 -1.39
N LEU A 145 5.21 0.61 -1.60
CA LEU A 145 5.04 1.83 -0.79
C LEU A 145 5.09 3.10 -1.63
N LYS A 146 4.07 3.94 -1.56
CA LYS A 146 4.08 5.27 -2.22
C LYS A 146 3.21 6.27 -1.48
N ARG A 147 3.81 7.40 -1.06
CA ARG A 147 3.12 8.53 -0.38
C ARG A 147 2.22 8.08 0.78
N ASP A 148 2.80 7.29 1.69
CA ASP A 148 2.14 6.69 2.86
C ASP A 148 0.96 5.76 2.53
N TYR A 149 0.97 5.16 1.33
CA TYR A 149 0.14 4.02 0.99
C TYR A 149 1.00 2.78 0.82
N GLU A 150 0.51 1.67 1.36
CA GLU A 150 0.99 0.32 1.11
C GLU A 150 0.17 -0.33 -0.01
N PHE A 151 0.86 -0.99 -0.93
CA PHE A 151 0.26 -1.64 -2.09
C PHE A 151 0.44 -3.15 -1.99
N ILE A 152 -0.67 -3.86 -2.15
CA ILE A 152 -0.69 -5.32 -2.21
C ILE A 152 -1.29 -5.70 -3.55
N VAL A 153 -0.59 -6.50 -4.34
CA VAL A 153 -1.03 -6.95 -5.67
C VAL A 153 -0.90 -8.46 -5.72
N GLN A 154 -1.97 -9.14 -6.09
CA GLN A 154 -2.02 -10.60 -6.15
C GLN A 154 -2.82 -11.08 -7.36
N PRO A 155 -2.41 -12.20 -7.97
CA PRO A 155 -3.28 -12.97 -8.84
C PRO A 155 -4.52 -13.46 -8.06
N GLY A 156 -5.64 -13.64 -8.74
CA GLY A 156 -6.83 -14.26 -8.17
C GLY A 156 -6.73 -15.79 -8.16
N SER A 157 -7.80 -16.47 -7.76
CA SER A 157 -7.86 -17.95 -7.76
C SER A 157 -7.67 -18.58 -9.15
N SER A 158 -7.86 -17.80 -10.21
CA SER A 158 -7.56 -18.17 -11.60
C SER A 158 -6.65 -17.08 -12.19
N PRO A 159 -5.32 -17.21 -12.04
CA PRO A 159 -4.33 -16.20 -12.43
C PRO A 159 -4.42 -15.79 -13.90
N GLU A 160 -4.92 -16.65 -14.78
CA GLU A 160 -5.09 -16.39 -16.21
C GLU A 160 -6.23 -15.40 -16.52
N PHE A 161 -7.11 -15.16 -15.55
CA PHE A 161 -8.35 -14.41 -15.74
C PHE A 161 -8.58 -13.32 -14.70
N THR A 162 -8.02 -13.48 -13.50
CA THR A 162 -8.36 -12.64 -12.35
C THR A 162 -7.11 -12.19 -11.62
N TRP A 163 -7.15 -10.95 -11.15
CA TRP A 163 -6.15 -10.34 -10.26
C TRP A 163 -6.84 -9.25 -9.45
N TRP A 164 -6.19 -8.82 -8.38
CA TRP A 164 -6.63 -7.69 -7.57
C TRP A 164 -5.45 -6.94 -6.96
N ALA A 165 -5.71 -5.69 -6.58
CA ALA A 165 -4.79 -4.89 -5.80
C ALA A 165 -5.51 -4.03 -4.77
N ILE A 166 -4.87 -3.83 -3.62
CA ILE A 166 -5.28 -2.92 -2.56
C ILE A 166 -4.24 -1.81 -2.46
N ALA A 167 -4.69 -0.58 -2.23
CA ALA A 167 -3.87 0.48 -1.66
C ALA A 167 -4.47 0.91 -0.32
N ARG A 168 -3.76 0.65 0.77
CA ARG A 168 -4.19 1.02 2.12
C ARG A 168 -3.23 2.04 2.74
N PRO A 169 -3.68 2.88 3.68
CA PRO A 169 -2.77 3.76 4.40
C PRO A 169 -1.69 2.93 5.11
N ALA A 170 -0.43 3.37 5.02
CA ALA A 170 0.66 2.73 5.75
C ALA A 170 0.47 2.87 7.27
N GLU A 171 0.99 1.93 8.06
CA GLU A 171 0.84 1.93 9.52
C GLU A 171 1.36 3.21 10.19
N GLU A 172 2.34 3.87 9.58
CA GLU A 172 2.92 5.14 10.06
C GLU A 172 2.03 6.37 9.72
N SER A 173 0.89 6.18 9.06
CA SER A 173 0.00 7.28 8.73
C SER A 173 -0.71 7.80 9.98
N GLU A 174 -0.44 9.05 10.35
CA GLU A 174 -1.03 9.70 11.53
C GLU A 174 -2.53 10.00 11.40
N GLU A 175 -3.05 10.00 10.17
CA GLU A 175 -4.44 10.37 9.87
C GLU A 175 -5.20 9.19 9.27
N PRO A 176 -6.46 8.95 9.70
CA PRO A 176 -7.31 7.96 9.06
C PRO A 176 -7.53 8.38 7.60
N ARG A 177 -7.27 7.46 6.69
CA ARG A 177 -7.39 7.67 5.24
C ARG A 177 -8.23 6.55 4.62
N ARG A 178 -8.75 6.80 3.43
CA ARG A 178 -9.54 5.80 2.70
C ARG A 178 -8.64 4.71 2.17
N ASN A 179 -9.18 3.50 2.09
CA ASN A 179 -8.54 2.43 1.36
C ASN A 179 -9.08 2.40 -0.07
N PHE A 180 -8.27 1.90 -1.00
CA PHE A 180 -8.63 1.73 -2.40
C PHE A 180 -8.42 0.29 -2.84
N PHE A 181 -9.22 -0.14 -3.80
CA PHE A 181 -9.18 -1.48 -4.35
C PHE A 181 -9.39 -1.44 -5.86
N VAL A 182 -8.75 -2.33 -6.58
CA VAL A 182 -8.98 -2.54 -8.01
C VAL A 182 -8.86 -4.02 -8.31
N ASN A 183 -9.53 -4.49 -9.35
CA ASN A 183 -9.41 -5.85 -9.82
C ASN A 183 -9.26 -5.91 -11.34
N HIS A 184 -9.30 -7.12 -11.88
CA HIS A 184 -9.22 -7.40 -13.31
C HIS A 184 -10.22 -6.64 -14.21
N THR A 185 -11.29 -6.06 -13.65
CA THR A 185 -12.19 -5.19 -14.42
C THR A 185 -11.64 -3.77 -14.64
N GLY A 186 -10.59 -3.38 -13.90
CA GLY A 186 -10.00 -2.05 -13.93
C GLY A 186 -10.78 -0.97 -13.18
N VAL A 187 -11.95 -1.31 -12.60
CA VAL A 187 -12.75 -0.38 -11.79
C VAL A 187 -12.09 -0.22 -10.42
N ILE A 188 -11.88 1.03 -10.01
CA ILE A 188 -11.33 1.35 -8.69
C ILE A 188 -12.48 1.58 -7.71
N TYR A 189 -12.39 0.97 -6.55
CA TYR A 189 -13.31 1.09 -5.42
C TYR A 189 -12.60 1.74 -4.24
N TYR A 190 -13.35 2.31 -3.31
CA TYR A 190 -12.84 2.93 -2.10
C TYR A 190 -13.78 2.76 -0.91
N THR A 191 -13.22 2.84 0.29
CA THR A 191 -14.01 2.86 1.54
C THR A 191 -14.63 4.24 1.74
N VAL A 192 -15.92 4.29 2.04
CA VAL A 192 -16.65 5.56 2.29
C VAL A 192 -16.17 6.20 3.58
N GLU A 193 -15.88 5.40 4.59
CA GLU A 193 -15.29 5.84 5.85
C GLU A 193 -13.78 5.62 5.82
N ALA A 194 -13.06 6.62 6.35
CA ALA A 194 -11.63 6.50 6.64
C ALA A 194 -11.50 5.74 7.95
N GLY A 195 -10.77 4.63 7.95
CA GLY A 195 -10.78 3.68 9.06
C GLY A 195 -10.07 2.38 8.68
N GLU A 196 -10.12 1.42 9.61
CA GLU A 196 -9.33 0.16 9.67
C GLU A 196 -8.79 -0.31 8.31
N GLY A 197 -7.47 -0.57 8.28
CA GLY A 197 -6.79 -1.03 7.07
C GLY A 197 -7.44 -2.29 6.53
N ILE A 198 -7.67 -2.33 5.22
CA ILE A 198 -8.19 -3.54 4.57
C ILE A 198 -7.15 -4.67 4.72
N CYS A 199 -7.62 -5.83 5.18
CA CYS A 199 -6.85 -7.06 5.14
C CYS A 199 -6.96 -7.69 3.74
N PRO A 200 -5.88 -8.26 3.19
CA PRO A 200 -5.96 -9.14 2.01
C PRO A 200 -7.03 -10.23 2.11
N CYS A 201 -7.34 -10.67 3.34
CA CYS A 201 -8.36 -11.65 3.65
C CYS A 201 -9.81 -11.15 3.45
N ASP A 202 -10.03 -9.84 3.35
CA ASP A 202 -11.33 -9.23 3.07
C ASP A 202 -11.69 -9.24 1.59
N VAL A 203 -10.71 -9.53 0.72
CA VAL A 203 -10.92 -9.69 -0.72
C VAL A 203 -11.40 -11.11 -0.96
N ASP A 204 -12.51 -11.26 -1.68
CA ASP A 204 -12.99 -12.61 -1.99
C ASP A 204 -11.99 -13.37 -2.88
N PRO A 205 -12.02 -14.71 -2.91
CA PRO A 205 -11.07 -15.51 -3.70
C PRO A 205 -11.08 -15.20 -5.20
N PHE A 206 -12.16 -14.60 -5.70
CA PHE A 206 -12.35 -14.23 -7.10
C PHE A 206 -11.87 -12.79 -7.39
N GLY A 207 -11.37 -12.09 -6.38
CA GLY A 207 -10.92 -10.71 -6.50
C GLY A 207 -12.07 -9.73 -6.71
N ASN A 208 -13.29 -10.00 -6.22
CA ASN A 208 -14.35 -9.00 -6.24
C ASN A 208 -14.23 -8.04 -5.05
N ALA A 209 -14.65 -6.79 -5.29
CA ALA A 209 -14.74 -5.79 -4.26
C ALA A 209 -15.79 -6.18 -3.20
N ASN A 210 -15.55 -5.79 -1.95
CA ASN A 210 -16.57 -5.86 -0.92
C ASN A 210 -17.79 -5.02 -1.36
N PRO A 211 -19.03 -5.53 -1.31
CA PRO A 211 -20.23 -4.80 -1.72
C PRO A 211 -20.49 -3.52 -0.91
N ALA A 212 -19.83 -3.34 0.24
CA ALA A 212 -19.89 -2.11 1.02
C ALA A 212 -19.03 -0.96 0.45
N TRP A 213 -18.15 -1.23 -0.53
CA TRP A 213 -17.26 -0.21 -1.09
C TRP A 213 -17.92 0.56 -2.24
N ALA A 214 -17.63 1.86 -2.30
CA ALA A 214 -18.10 2.72 -3.37
C ALA A 214 -17.13 2.67 -4.56
N CYS A 215 -17.63 2.74 -5.79
CA CYS A 215 -16.77 2.83 -6.99
C CYS A 215 -16.36 4.29 -7.28
N ILE A 216 -15.14 4.49 -7.74
CA ILE A 216 -14.68 5.73 -8.39
C ILE A 216 -15.06 5.63 -9.87
N GLY A 217 -16.01 6.47 -10.28
CA GLY A 217 -16.53 6.51 -11.65
C GLY A 217 -15.47 6.81 -12.71
#